data_AF-A0A967EVR7-F1
#
_entry.id   AF-A0A967EVR7-F1
#
_cell.length_a   1.000
_cell.length_b   1.000
_cell.length_c   1.000
_cell.angle_alpha   90.00
_cell.angle_beta   90.00
_cell.angle_gamma   90.00
#
_symmetry.space_group_name_H-M   'P 1'
#
loop_
_entity.id
_entity.type
_entity.pdbx_description
1 polymer ?
#
loop_
_entity_poly.entity_id
_entity_poly.type
_entity_poly.pdbx_seq_one_letter_code
_entity_poly.pdbx_strand_id
1 'polypeptide(L)'
;MFRVNANGKRLDAWLIYNCTACGNTWNRPVLKRRPVGGIDPRFLAALRANDAETAEHVAFDLADLRRKAERVEVFAEVLLRKEVLIAPENPAERLEIAFALPAAVGLRLDRLLAAELGLARSRLQRLQDTGRLTVSPDGARSLRKAPHRGLRVTIDLSREDDGTAIADAAWCNGAQ
;
A
#
# COMPACT_ATOMS: atom_id res chain seq x y z
N MET A 1 19.06 3.35 8.34
CA MET A 1 19.94 2.50 9.18
C MET A 1 19.30 2.24 10.53
N PHE A 2 19.35 1.03 11.04
CA PHE A 2 18.99 0.69 12.40
C PHE A 2 20.18 0.86 13.35
N ARG A 3 19.93 1.51 14.49
CA ARG A 3 20.83 1.52 15.64
C ARG A 3 20.23 0.65 16.73
N VAL A 4 20.90 -0.44 17.07
CA VAL A 4 20.47 -1.37 18.12
C VAL A 4 21.41 -1.25 19.31
N ASN A 5 20.87 -0.82 20.44
CA ASN A 5 21.60 -0.66 21.70
C ASN A 5 21.16 -1.74 22.69
N ALA A 6 22.12 -2.35 23.37
CA ALA A 6 21.86 -3.27 24.46
C ALA A 6 22.10 -2.60 25.81
N ASN A 7 21.26 -2.91 26.79
CA ASN A 7 21.46 -2.55 28.18
C ASN A 7 21.03 -3.74 29.03
N GLY A 8 22.01 -4.56 29.40
CA GLY A 8 21.80 -5.87 30.01
C GLY A 8 20.98 -6.78 29.10
N LYS A 9 19.90 -7.37 29.65
CA LYS A 9 18.99 -8.29 28.92
C LYS A 9 17.92 -7.56 28.09
N ARG A 10 18.03 -6.24 27.89
CA ARG A 10 17.04 -5.43 27.18
C ARG A 10 17.67 -4.71 25.99
N LEU A 11 16.89 -4.55 24.93
CA LEU A 11 17.29 -3.86 23.71
C LEU A 11 16.43 -2.62 23.48
N ASP A 12 17.09 -1.58 22.98
CA ASP A 12 16.49 -0.41 22.36
C ASP A 12 16.93 -0.36 20.90
N ALA A 13 16.02 -0.03 19.99
CA ALA A 13 16.33 0.08 18.58
C ALA A 13 15.66 1.30 17.96
N TRP A 14 16.40 2.01 17.11
CA TRP A 14 15.91 3.15 16.33
C TRP A 14 16.19 2.94 14.85
N LEU A 15 15.24 3.33 14.01
CA LEU A 15 15.46 3.55 12.58
C LEU A 15 15.83 5.02 12.38
N ILE A 16 17.03 5.25 11.84
CA ILE A 16 17.57 6.57 11.53
C ILE A 16 17.59 6.72 10.00
N TYR A 17 16.94 7.76 9.48
CA TYR A 17 16.82 8.02 8.04
C TYR A 17 16.65 9.51 7.74
N ASN A 18 16.93 9.92 6.49
CA ASN A 18 16.73 11.29 6.04
C ASN A 18 15.45 11.40 5.20
N CYS A 19 14.68 12.46 5.42
CA CYS A 19 13.54 12.76 4.56
C CYS A 19 14.05 13.31 3.22
N THR A 20 13.62 12.71 2.11
CA THR A 20 13.99 13.17 0.76
C THR A 20 13.33 14.51 0.40
N ALA A 21 12.19 14.84 1.00
CA ALA A 21 11.47 16.09 0.73
C ALA A 21 12.05 17.30 1.48
N CYS A 22 12.41 17.15 2.76
CA CYS A 22 12.89 18.26 3.60
C CYS A 22 14.34 18.15 4.07
N GLY A 23 15.03 17.04 3.79
CA GLY A 23 16.42 16.81 4.19
C GLY A 23 16.64 16.48 5.67
N ASN A 24 15.63 16.59 6.51
CA ASN A 24 15.76 16.35 7.96
C ASN A 24 16.05 14.87 8.29
N THR A 25 16.89 14.65 9.28
CA THR A 25 17.14 13.32 9.86
C THR A 25 16.09 12.98 10.92
N TRP A 26 15.47 11.81 10.76
CA TRP A 26 14.44 11.26 11.64
C TRP A 26 14.98 10.09 12.45
N ASN A 27 14.67 10.06 13.75
CA ASN A 27 15.00 8.97 14.67
C ASN A 27 13.72 8.27 15.14
N ARG A 28 13.28 7.24 14.40
CA ARG A 28 12.04 6.51 14.70
C ARG A 28 12.29 5.37 15.70
N PRO A 29 11.66 5.37 16.90
CA PRO A 29 11.82 4.26 17.85
C PRO A 29 11.11 3.00 17.36
N VAL A 30 11.86 1.91 17.24
CA VAL A 30 11.39 0.58 16.81
C VAL A 30 11.15 -0.31 18.02
N LEU A 31 12.15 -0.43 18.90
CA LEU A 31 12.07 -1.16 20.17
C LEU A 31 12.42 -0.20 21.30
N LYS A 32 11.60 -0.20 22.35
CA LYS A 32 11.87 0.53 23.60
C LYS A 32 11.96 -0.47 24.75
N ARG A 33 13.17 -0.65 25.29
CA ARG A 33 13.51 -1.48 26.45
C ARG A 33 12.88 -2.88 26.38
N ARG A 34 12.99 -3.57 25.25
CA ARG A 34 12.38 -4.88 25.06
C ARG A 34 13.32 -6.00 25.54
N PRO A 35 12.86 -6.97 26.34
CA PRO A 35 13.71 -8.08 26.76
C PRO A 35 14.13 -8.90 25.53
N VAL A 36 15.40 -9.30 25.46
CA VAL A 36 15.96 -10.01 24.29
C VAL A 36 15.13 -11.26 23.95
N GLY A 37 14.75 -12.06 24.95
CA GLY A 37 13.97 -13.28 24.75
C GLY A 37 12.51 -13.05 24.32
N GLY A 38 12.02 -11.81 24.35
CA GLY A 38 10.67 -11.44 23.90
C GLY A 38 10.66 -10.71 22.55
N ILE A 39 11.75 -10.80 21.80
CA ILE A 39 11.88 -10.24 20.44
C ILE A 39 12.02 -11.41 19.49
N ASP A 40 11.25 -11.39 18.39
CA ASP A 40 11.36 -12.39 17.34
C ASP A 40 12.82 -12.45 16.81
N PRO A 41 13.45 -13.63 16.78
CA PRO A 41 14.85 -13.76 16.36
C PRO A 41 15.11 -13.31 14.91
N ARG A 42 14.16 -13.53 14.00
CA ARG A 42 14.29 -13.09 12.59
C ARG A 42 14.21 -11.58 12.50
N PHE A 43 13.28 -10.97 13.23
CA PHE A 43 13.20 -9.51 13.31
C PHE A 43 14.48 -8.90 13.90
N LEU A 44 15.00 -9.47 15.00
CA LEU A 44 16.26 -9.01 15.59
C LEU A 44 17.44 -9.14 14.61
N ALA A 45 17.52 -10.23 13.86
CA ALA A 45 18.54 -10.42 12.83
C ALA A 45 18.42 -9.36 11.72
N ALA A 46 17.20 -9.09 11.24
CA ALA A 46 16.94 -8.08 10.21
C ALA A 46 17.35 -6.67 10.67
N LEU A 47 17.06 -6.30 11.93
CA LEU A 47 17.52 -5.02 12.50
C LEU A 47 19.05 -4.93 12.53
N ARG A 48 19.75 -6.00 12.91
CA ARG A 48 21.23 -6.03 12.96
C ARG A 48 21.85 -5.99 11.57
N ALA A 49 21.23 -6.65 10.60
CA ALA A 49 21.68 -6.69 9.22
C ALA A 49 21.39 -5.40 8.43
N ASN A 50 20.71 -4.41 9.04
CA ASN A 50 20.23 -3.22 8.32
C ASN A 50 19.35 -3.58 7.11
N ASP A 51 18.51 -4.61 7.26
CA ASP A 51 17.67 -5.10 6.18
C ASP A 51 16.77 -3.98 5.61
N ALA A 52 16.84 -3.79 4.29
CA ALA A 52 16.20 -2.67 3.60
C ALA A 52 14.67 -2.81 3.60
N GLU A 53 14.15 -4.02 3.39
CA GLU A 53 12.71 -4.29 3.39
C GLU A 53 12.12 -4.05 4.79
N THR A 54 12.83 -4.46 5.84
CA THR A 54 12.46 -4.16 7.22
C THR A 54 12.51 -2.67 7.50
N ALA A 55 13.53 -1.94 7.01
CA ALA A 55 13.61 -0.49 7.15
C ALA A 55 12.42 0.22 6.49
N GLU A 56 12.03 -0.20 5.30
CA GLU A 56 10.89 0.34 4.57
C GLU A 56 9.56 0.06 5.30
N HIS A 57 9.31 -1.20 5.68
CA HIS A 57 8.11 -1.55 6.45
C HIS A 57 8.01 -0.76 7.75
N VAL A 58 9.12 -0.60 8.48
CA VAL A 58 9.17 0.17 9.72
C VAL A 58 8.94 1.65 9.44
N ALA A 59 9.56 2.24 8.42
CA ALA A 59 9.40 3.65 8.08
C ALA A 59 7.95 4.01 7.74
N PHE A 60 7.27 3.14 6.99
CA PHE A 60 5.93 3.38 6.45
C PHE A 60 4.80 2.66 7.21
N ASP A 61 5.05 2.11 8.40
CA ASP A 61 3.99 1.60 9.28
C ASP A 61 3.14 2.77 9.81
N LEU A 62 2.12 3.16 9.04
CA LEU A 62 1.19 4.23 9.36
C LEU A 62 0.38 3.95 10.63
N ALA A 63 0.08 2.68 10.93
CA ALA A 63 -0.67 2.34 12.12
C ALA A 63 0.16 2.62 13.38
N ASP A 64 1.43 2.24 13.38
CA ASP A 64 2.35 2.53 14.46
C ASP A 64 2.71 4.02 14.56
N LEU A 65 2.85 4.71 13.42
CA LEU A 65 3.04 6.17 13.40
C LEU A 65 1.85 6.90 14.05
N ARG A 66 0.61 6.55 13.68
CA ARG A 66 -0.60 7.17 14.25
C ARG A 66 -0.75 6.94 15.75
N ARG A 67 -0.22 5.83 16.29
CA ARG A 67 -0.21 5.59 17.75
C ARG A 67 0.82 6.45 18.50
N LYS A 68 1.89 6.89 17.83
CA LYS A 68 3.06 7.51 18.47
C LYS A 68 3.21 9.00 18.16
N ALA A 69 2.57 9.49 17.09
CA ALA A 69 2.62 10.87 16.66
C ALA A 69 1.25 11.53 16.84
N GLU A 70 1.25 12.78 17.29
CA GLU A 70 0.03 13.60 17.48
C GLU A 70 -0.68 13.89 16.14
N ARG A 71 0.10 14.08 15.07
CA ARG A 71 -0.39 14.29 13.72
C ARG A 71 0.50 13.57 12.72
N VAL A 72 -0.13 12.75 11.88
CA VAL A 72 0.53 12.09 10.74
C VAL A 72 -0.12 12.66 9.49
N GLU A 73 0.65 13.46 8.74
CA GLU A 73 0.23 13.92 7.44
C GLU A 73 0.47 12.81 6.42
N VAL A 74 -0.59 12.45 5.70
CA VAL A 74 -0.49 11.50 4.59
C VAL A 74 -0.90 12.25 3.34
N PHE A 75 0.06 12.48 2.46
CA PHE A 75 -0.17 13.13 1.19
C PHE A 75 -0.90 12.17 0.25
N ALA A 76 -1.87 12.70 -0.49
CA ALA A 76 -2.65 11.92 -1.46
C ALA A 76 -1.95 11.82 -2.83
N GLU A 77 -0.87 12.57 -3.03
CA GLU A 77 -0.04 12.52 -4.22
C GLU A 77 0.65 11.16 -4.29
N VAL A 78 0.34 10.42 -5.35
CA VAL A 78 0.91 9.11 -5.64
C VAL A 78 1.41 9.12 -7.07
N LEU A 79 2.63 8.64 -7.28
CA LEU A 79 3.11 8.34 -8.61
C LEU A 79 2.60 6.94 -8.98
N LEU A 80 1.87 6.84 -10.08
CA LEU A 80 1.32 5.59 -10.58
C LEU A 80 2.14 5.10 -11.77
N ARG A 81 2.50 3.83 -11.73
CA ARG A 81 3.07 3.12 -12.88
C ARG A 81 2.19 1.92 -13.18
N LYS A 82 1.65 1.86 -14.39
CA LYS A 82 0.84 0.73 -14.87
C LYS A 82 1.74 -0.21 -15.69
N GLU A 83 1.56 -1.50 -15.48
CA GLU A 83 2.23 -2.55 -16.25
C GLU A 83 1.18 -3.60 -16.65
N VAL A 84 1.17 -3.95 -17.93
CA VAL A 84 0.24 -4.95 -18.47
C VAL A 84 0.86 -6.32 -18.33
N LEU A 85 0.32 -7.14 -17.44
CA LEU A 85 0.79 -8.52 -17.23
C LEU A 85 0.23 -9.48 -18.28
N ILE A 86 -1.01 -9.26 -18.71
CA ILE A 86 -1.71 -10.05 -19.72
C ILE A 86 -2.45 -9.06 -20.62
N ALA A 87 -2.26 -9.18 -21.92
CA ALA A 87 -2.92 -8.32 -22.89
C ALA A 87 -4.44 -8.54 -22.86
N PRO A 88 -5.25 -7.48 -23.03
CA PRO A 88 -6.70 -7.61 -23.03
C PRO A 88 -7.18 -8.41 -24.25
N GLU A 89 -8.17 -9.27 -24.03
CA GLU A 89 -9.01 -9.80 -25.10
C GLU A 89 -9.99 -8.70 -25.54
N ASN A 90 -10.47 -8.76 -26.79
CA ASN A 90 -11.48 -7.84 -27.29
C ASN A 90 -12.74 -8.62 -27.73
N PRO A 91 -13.87 -8.49 -27.01
CA PRO A 91 -14.09 -7.64 -25.84
C PRO A 91 -13.45 -8.19 -24.54
N ALA A 92 -13.01 -7.30 -23.65
CA ALA A 92 -12.46 -7.71 -22.36
C ALA A 92 -13.60 -8.10 -21.41
N GLU A 93 -13.67 -9.36 -21.01
CA GLU A 93 -14.70 -9.84 -20.07
C GLU A 93 -14.31 -9.65 -18.60
N ARG A 94 -13.01 -9.53 -18.32
CA ARG A 94 -12.47 -9.45 -16.95
C ARG A 94 -11.25 -8.54 -16.90
N LEU A 95 -11.24 -7.66 -15.89
CA LEU A 95 -10.10 -6.83 -15.54
C LEU A 95 -9.58 -7.21 -14.15
N GLU A 96 -8.28 -7.50 -14.06
CA GLU A 96 -7.62 -7.82 -12.80
C GLU A 96 -6.46 -6.85 -12.55
N ILE A 97 -6.47 -6.22 -11.38
CA ILE A 97 -5.50 -5.20 -10.99
C ILE A 97 -4.79 -5.67 -9.73
N ALA A 98 -3.47 -5.81 -9.82
CA ALA A 98 -2.60 -6.12 -8.69
C ALA A 98 -1.87 -4.86 -8.21
N PHE A 99 -1.80 -4.67 -6.89
CA PHE A 99 -1.14 -3.50 -6.29
C PHE A 99 0.25 -3.85 -5.75
N ALA A 100 1.29 -3.39 -6.45
CA ALA A 100 2.67 -3.40 -5.98
C ALA A 100 2.99 -2.07 -5.27
N LEU A 101 2.83 -2.07 -3.95
CA LEU A 101 3.05 -0.88 -3.12
C LEU A 101 4.36 -1.03 -2.33
N PRO A 102 5.39 -0.22 -2.63
CA PRO A 102 6.64 -0.21 -1.85
C PRO A 102 6.38 0.36 -0.44
N ALA A 103 5.50 1.35 -0.33
CA ALA A 103 5.13 2.01 0.91
C ALA A 103 3.61 2.11 1.09
N ALA A 104 3.18 2.37 2.32
CA ALA A 104 1.77 2.61 2.61
C ALA A 104 1.30 3.93 1.96
N VAL A 105 0.13 3.88 1.33
CA VAL A 105 -0.45 5.01 0.59
C VAL A 105 -1.65 5.59 1.35
N GLY A 106 -1.85 6.91 1.28
CA GLY A 106 -3.01 7.59 1.90
C GLY A 106 -4.24 7.68 1.02
N LEU A 107 -4.09 7.43 -0.28
CA LEU A 107 -5.16 7.51 -1.26
C LEU A 107 -6.15 6.35 -1.07
N ARG A 108 -7.44 6.67 -0.98
CA ARG A 108 -8.50 5.64 -0.92
C ARG A 108 -8.59 4.88 -2.24
N LEU A 109 -8.82 3.58 -2.15
CA LEU A 109 -8.93 2.69 -3.29
C LEU A 109 -10.05 3.13 -4.26
N ASP A 110 -11.21 3.57 -3.75
CA ASP A 110 -12.31 4.06 -4.59
C ASP A 110 -11.95 5.32 -5.39
N ARG A 111 -11.14 6.22 -4.82
CA ARG A 111 -10.66 7.42 -5.52
C ARG A 111 -9.64 7.05 -6.60
N LEU A 112 -8.73 6.15 -6.27
CA LEU A 112 -7.73 5.65 -7.21
C LEU A 112 -8.41 4.98 -8.41
N LEU A 113 -9.28 4.01 -8.17
CA LEU A 113 -9.98 3.30 -9.24
C LEU A 113 -10.89 4.23 -10.06
N ALA A 114 -11.55 5.19 -9.42
CA ALA A 114 -12.41 6.15 -10.13
C ALA A 114 -11.61 7.01 -11.11
N ALA A 115 -10.45 7.51 -10.67
CA ALA A 115 -9.58 8.32 -11.52
C ALA A 115 -8.98 7.49 -12.66
N GLU A 116 -8.43 6.31 -12.34
CA GLU A 116 -7.69 5.50 -13.32
C GLU A 116 -8.58 4.74 -14.31
N LEU A 117 -9.81 4.41 -13.94
CA LEU A 117 -10.75 3.68 -14.79
C LEU A 117 -11.80 4.60 -15.44
N GLY A 118 -11.78 5.91 -15.15
CA GLY A 118 -12.82 6.83 -15.63
C GLY A 118 -14.22 6.54 -15.08
N LEU A 119 -14.32 5.89 -13.92
CA LEU A 119 -15.57 5.43 -13.33
C LEU A 119 -16.05 6.33 -12.20
N ALA A 120 -17.35 6.58 -12.13
CA ALA A 120 -17.94 7.22 -10.96
C ALA A 120 -17.78 6.33 -9.70
N ARG A 121 -17.48 6.93 -8.55
CA ARG A 121 -17.36 6.19 -7.26
C ARG A 121 -18.64 5.43 -6.88
N SER A 122 -19.82 5.99 -7.20
CA SER A 122 -21.11 5.32 -7.02
C SER A 122 -21.23 4.05 -7.88
N ARG A 123 -20.64 4.07 -9.08
CA ARG A 123 -20.61 2.90 -9.97
C ARG A 123 -19.69 1.81 -9.45
N LEU A 124 -18.51 2.15 -8.94
CA LEU A 124 -17.63 1.20 -8.26
C LEU A 124 -18.33 0.51 -7.08
N GLN A 125 -19.06 1.28 -6.27
CA GLN A 125 -19.86 0.72 -5.18
C GLN A 125 -20.95 -0.23 -5.70
N ARG A 126 -21.70 0.16 -6.74
CA ARG A 126 -22.73 -0.70 -7.35
C ARG A 126 -22.14 -2.00 -7.93
N LEU A 127 -20.98 -1.94 -8.57
CA LEU A 127 -20.29 -3.14 -9.06
C LEU A 127 -19.92 -4.07 -7.91
N GLN A 128 -19.47 -3.52 -6.78
CA GLN A 128 -19.17 -4.31 -5.60
C GLN A 128 -20.42 -4.91 -4.96
N ASP A 129 -21.49 -4.13 -4.82
CA ASP A 129 -22.76 -4.57 -4.23
C ASP A 129 -23.42 -5.68 -5.07
N THR A 130 -23.18 -5.67 -6.40
CA THR A 130 -23.63 -6.71 -7.34
C THR A 130 -22.65 -7.88 -7.49
N GLY A 131 -21.55 -7.90 -6.74
CA GLY A 131 -20.53 -8.96 -6.79
C GLY A 131 -19.62 -8.95 -8.02
N ARG A 132 -19.77 -7.94 -8.89
CA ARG A 132 -18.96 -7.77 -10.12
C ARG A 132 -17.64 -7.08 -9.88
N LEU A 133 -17.47 -6.40 -8.74
CA LEU A 133 -16.17 -5.95 -8.25
C LEU A 133 -15.86 -6.68 -6.94
N THR A 134 -14.77 -7.44 -6.95
CA THR A 134 -14.27 -8.11 -5.74
C THR A 134 -12.90 -7.58 -5.39
N VAL A 135 -12.60 -7.59 -4.09
CA VAL A 135 -11.32 -7.14 -3.55
C VAL A 135 -10.80 -8.22 -2.61
N SER A 136 -9.62 -8.74 -2.92
CA SER A 136 -8.95 -9.79 -2.15
C SER A 136 -7.68 -9.23 -1.51
N PRO A 137 -7.39 -9.55 -0.24
CA PRO A 137 -8.13 -10.46 0.66
C PRO A 137 -9.28 -9.78 1.46
N ASP A 138 -9.44 -8.45 1.36
CA ASP A 138 -10.17 -7.64 2.34
C ASP A 138 -11.71 -7.60 2.21
N GLY A 139 -12.27 -8.06 1.07
CA GLY A 139 -13.72 -8.10 0.83
C GLY A 139 -14.38 -6.72 0.65
N ALA A 140 -15.71 -6.66 0.85
CA ALA A 140 -16.56 -5.56 0.37
C ALA A 140 -16.33 -4.18 1.02
N ARG A 141 -15.66 -4.05 2.17
CA ARG A 141 -15.44 -2.74 2.83
C ARG A 141 -14.08 -2.11 2.48
N SER A 142 -13.34 -2.71 1.58
CA SER A 142 -11.97 -2.32 1.20
C SER A 142 -11.89 -1.09 0.29
N LEU A 143 -12.92 -0.81 -0.53
CA LEU A 143 -12.93 0.36 -1.43
C LEU A 143 -12.76 1.69 -0.69
N ARG A 144 -13.19 1.76 0.57
CA ARG A 144 -13.08 2.96 1.41
C ARG A 144 -11.77 3.04 2.20
N LYS A 145 -10.89 2.04 2.07
CA LYS A 145 -9.58 1.97 2.69
C LYS A 145 -8.50 2.31 1.66
N ALA A 146 -7.30 2.59 2.14
CA ALA A 146 -6.14 2.69 1.25
C ALA A 146 -5.75 1.30 0.74
N PRO A 147 -5.22 1.19 -0.49
CA PRO A 147 -4.65 -0.06 -0.96
C PRO A 147 -3.41 -0.41 -0.13
N HIS A 148 -3.09 -1.69 -0.08
CA HIS A 148 -1.95 -2.22 0.65
C HIS A 148 -1.27 -3.33 -0.17
N ARG A 149 -0.06 -3.70 0.22
CA ARG A 149 0.75 -4.67 -0.51
C ARG A 149 0.01 -6.01 -0.62
N GLY A 150 -0.06 -6.56 -1.84
CA GLY A 150 -0.74 -7.83 -2.11
C GLY A 150 -2.25 -7.71 -2.32
N LEU A 151 -2.82 -6.50 -2.28
CA LEU A 151 -4.21 -6.27 -2.64
C LEU A 151 -4.42 -6.60 -4.13
N ARG A 152 -5.56 -7.24 -4.42
CA ARG A 152 -6.03 -7.50 -5.78
C ARG A 152 -7.47 -7.05 -5.94
N VAL A 153 -7.75 -6.36 -7.04
CA VAL A 153 -9.10 -5.96 -7.45
C VAL A 153 -9.45 -6.70 -8.73
N THR A 154 -10.63 -7.31 -8.78
CA THR A 154 -11.13 -7.99 -9.97
C THR A 154 -12.48 -7.40 -10.33
N ILE A 155 -12.64 -7.01 -11.59
CA ILE A 155 -13.87 -6.45 -12.15
C ILE A 155 -14.35 -7.34 -13.28
N ASP A 156 -15.60 -7.80 -13.18
CA ASP A 156 -16.33 -8.48 -14.24
C ASP A 156 -16.94 -7.44 -15.18
N LEU A 157 -16.48 -7.48 -16.45
CA LEU A 157 -16.86 -6.56 -17.51
C LEU A 157 -17.82 -7.20 -18.53
N SER A 158 -18.12 -8.49 -18.40
CA SER A 158 -18.96 -9.25 -19.36
C SER A 158 -20.36 -8.68 -19.58
N ARG A 159 -20.85 -7.86 -18.64
CA ARG A 159 -22.18 -7.21 -18.66
C ARG A 159 -22.12 -5.69 -18.66
N GLU A 160 -20.97 -5.11 -18.96
CA GLU A 160 -20.79 -3.66 -19.01
C GLU A 160 -20.60 -3.23 -20.47
N ASP A 161 -21.54 -2.43 -20.98
CA ASP A 161 -21.55 -1.99 -22.39
C ASP A 161 -20.29 -1.17 -22.77
N ASP A 162 -19.65 -0.56 -21.78
CA ASP A 162 -18.40 0.20 -21.90
C ASP A 162 -17.20 -0.54 -21.29
N GLY A 163 -17.29 -1.87 -21.14
CA GLY A 163 -16.21 -2.70 -20.60
C GLY A 163 -14.88 -2.53 -21.33
N THR A 164 -14.93 -2.33 -22.65
CA THR A 164 -13.73 -2.03 -23.47
C THR A 164 -13.10 -0.69 -23.06
N ALA A 165 -13.90 0.35 -22.86
CA ALA A 165 -13.39 1.66 -22.42
C ALA A 165 -12.77 1.61 -21.01
N ILE A 166 -13.34 0.79 -20.11
CA ILE A 166 -12.79 0.56 -18.77
C ILE A 166 -11.43 -0.15 -18.86
N ALA A 167 -11.33 -1.18 -19.71
CA ALA A 167 -10.09 -1.90 -19.94
C ALA A 167 -9.02 -0.99 -20.58
N ASP A 168 -9.40 -0.16 -21.54
CA ASP A 168 -8.51 0.80 -22.20
C ASP A 168 -7.99 1.88 -21.22
N ALA A 169 -8.83 2.37 -20.31
CA ALA A 169 -8.42 3.31 -19.26
C ALA A 169 -7.41 2.67 -18.27
N ALA A 170 -7.58 1.37 -17.99
CA ALA A 170 -6.62 0.61 -17.19
C ALA A 170 -5.29 0.38 -17.91
N TRP A 171 -5.30 0.38 -19.25
CA TRP A 171 -4.14 0.21 -20.12
C TRP A 171 -3.36 1.51 -20.35
N CYS A 172 -4.07 2.62 -20.57
CA CYS A 172 -3.46 3.89 -20.95
C CYS A 172 -2.75 4.48 -19.73
N ASN A 173 -1.42 4.60 -19.81
CA ASN A 173 -0.71 5.54 -18.97
C ASN A 173 -1.23 6.93 -19.35
N GLY A 174 -2.05 7.53 -18.47
CA GLY A 174 -2.30 8.95 -18.54
C GLY A 174 -0.94 9.63 -18.51
N ALA A 175 -0.60 10.35 -19.58
CA ALA A 175 0.58 11.19 -19.58
C ALA A 175 0.35 12.31 -18.57
N GLN A 176 0.91 12.18 -17.35
CA GLN A 176 1.56 13.23 -16.55
C GLN A 176 1.86 12.75 -15.13
#